data_AF-A0A2V6KE36-F1
#
_entry.id   AF-A0A2V6KE36-F1
#
_cell.length_a   1.000
_cell.length_b   1.000
_cell.length_c   1.000
_cell.angle_alpha   90.00
_cell.angle_beta   90.00
_cell.angle_gamma   90.00
#
_symmetry.space_group_name_H-M   'P 1'
#
loop_
_entity.id
_entity.type
_entity.pdbx_description
1 polymer ?
#
loop_
_entity_poly.entity_id
_entity_poly.type
_entity_poly.pdbx_seq_one_letter_code
_entity_poly.pdbx_strand_id
1 'polypeptide(L)'
;MLVQAPKEANGATIHAGSVAAAVAGTTVMIEYHPGFYKFLVLEGTARSYRPGHLGDSVLVRAGQMVFGNSEAALSDPVDVDIDRFMTTSRFITDFPPLRSEKSIVAESQKQQREKSNKTLVDTNMIIFGGGTQVSVTDQGQTDTADHKTAALVTPHRVPSLSPNAAPALP
;
A
#
# COMPACT_ATOMS: atom_id res chain seq x y z
N MET A 1 0.81 9.73 10.71
CA MET A 1 1.91 10.69 10.43
C MET A 1 2.02 10.88 8.93
N LEU A 2 2.28 12.12 8.47
CA LEU A 2 2.63 12.46 7.09
C LEU A 2 4.09 12.91 7.04
N VAL A 3 4.88 12.40 6.10
CA VAL A 3 6.31 12.70 5.95
C VAL A 3 6.60 13.18 4.53
N GLN A 4 7.27 14.32 4.40
CA GLN A 4 7.80 14.85 3.14
C GLN A 4 9.32 14.75 3.15
N ALA A 5 9.88 13.74 2.49
CA ALA A 5 11.33 13.59 2.33
C ALA A 5 11.80 14.51 1.18
N PRO A 6 12.74 15.44 1.41
CA PRO A 6 13.30 16.28 0.35
C PRO A 6 13.91 15.44 -0.78
N LYS A 7 13.84 15.93 -2.03
CA LYS A 7 14.44 15.25 -3.19
C LYS A 7 15.96 15.28 -3.15
N GLU A 8 16.50 16.26 -2.44
CA GLU A 8 17.93 16.52 -2.27
C GLU A 8 18.54 15.71 -1.12
N ALA A 9 17.70 15.02 -0.33
CA ALA A 9 18.19 14.18 0.77
C ALA A 9 18.72 12.85 0.24
N ASN A 10 19.81 12.35 0.83
CA ASN A 10 20.40 11.03 0.55
C ASN A 10 19.52 9.83 1.00
N GLY A 11 18.24 10.08 1.27
CA GLY A 11 17.28 9.15 1.86
C GLY A 11 17.04 9.40 3.34
N ALA A 12 15.87 8.95 3.80
CA ALA A 12 15.51 8.86 5.21
C ALA A 12 14.86 7.49 5.46
N THR A 13 15.01 7.01 6.70
CA THR A 13 14.35 5.79 7.15
C THR A 13 13.36 6.13 8.24
N ILE A 14 12.12 5.70 8.06
CA ILE A 14 11.06 5.81 9.06
C ILE A 14 10.97 4.47 9.76
N HIS A 15 11.09 4.45 11.08
CA HIS A 15 10.85 3.26 11.90
C HIS A 15 9.50 3.41 12.62
N ALA A 16 8.64 2.41 12.49
CA ALA A 16 7.34 2.34 13.16
C ALA A 16 7.12 0.91 13.69
N GLY A 17 7.54 0.69 14.93
CA GLY A 17 7.52 -0.64 15.56
C GLY A 17 8.31 -1.67 14.77
N SER A 18 7.64 -2.73 14.34
CA SER A 18 8.18 -3.85 13.55
C SER A 18 8.31 -3.58 12.04
N VAL A 19 7.83 -2.43 11.56
CA VAL A 19 7.88 -2.04 10.14
C VAL A 19 8.78 -0.82 9.97
N ALA A 20 9.55 -0.80 8.88
CA ALA A 20 10.37 0.33 8.49
C ALA A 20 10.12 0.69 7.03
N ALA A 21 10.37 1.95 6.68
CA ALA A 21 10.28 2.43 5.31
C ALA A 21 11.49 3.28 4.94
N ALA A 22 12.17 2.91 3.85
CA ALA A 22 13.17 3.74 3.20
C ALA A 22 12.49 4.66 2.19
N VAL A 23 12.69 5.97 2.37
CA VAL A 23 12.07 7.04 1.57
C VAL A 23 13.15 7.99 1.06
N ALA A 24 13.02 8.45 -0.19
CA ALA A 24 13.93 9.44 -0.77
C ALA A 24 13.17 10.27 -1.80
N GLY A 25 13.06 11.59 -1.58
CA GLY A 25 12.29 12.45 -2.49
C GLY A 25 10.82 12.05 -2.64
N THR A 26 10.21 11.55 -1.57
CA THR A 26 8.83 11.07 -1.56
C THR A 26 7.98 11.76 -0.51
N THR A 27 6.66 11.71 -0.72
CA THR A 27 5.67 12.06 0.29
C THR A 27 4.89 10.81 0.67
N VAL A 28 4.90 10.47 1.95
CA VAL A 28 4.29 9.23 2.47
C VAL A 28 3.43 9.50 3.68
N MET A 29 2.43 8.65 3.89
CA MET A 29 1.67 8.58 5.13
C MET A 29 1.92 7.23 5.80
N ILE A 30 2.14 7.27 7.10
CA ILE A 30 2.25 6.06 7.93
C ILE A 30 1.32 6.15 9.14
N GLU A 31 0.57 5.08 9.37
CA GLU A 31 -0.21 4.82 10.56
C GLU A 31 0.30 3.51 11.17
N TYR A 32 0.55 3.51 12.48
CA TYR A 32 1.00 2.33 13.18
C TYR A 32 0.30 2.23 14.53
N HIS A 33 -0.23 1.05 14.81
CA HIS A 33 -0.76 0.64 16.08
C HIS A 33 -0.31 -0.81 16.37
N PRO A 34 -0.22 -1.23 17.64
CA PRO A 34 -0.03 -2.64 17.94
C PRO A 34 -1.09 -3.50 17.22
N GLY A 35 -0.64 -4.40 16.35
CA GLY A 35 -1.50 -5.30 15.59
C GLY A 35 -1.93 -4.79 14.21
N PHE A 36 -1.68 -3.53 13.83
CA PHE A 36 -1.83 -3.10 12.44
C PHE A 36 -0.99 -1.89 12.02
N TYR A 37 -0.69 -1.81 10.72
CA TYR A 37 -0.05 -0.65 10.12
C TYR A 37 -0.66 -0.32 8.76
N LYS A 38 -0.48 0.94 8.32
CA LYS A 38 -0.76 1.40 6.95
C LYS A 38 0.40 2.26 6.49
N PHE A 39 0.87 2.02 5.27
CA PHE A 39 1.93 2.80 4.65
C PHE A 39 1.53 3.15 3.21
N LEU A 40 1.24 4.42 2.96
CA LEU A 40 0.77 4.97 1.69
C LEU A 40 1.83 5.90 1.10
N VAL A 41 2.05 5.80 -0.20
CA VAL A 41 2.92 6.72 -0.95
C VAL A 41 2.04 7.63 -1.82
N LEU A 42 2.16 8.95 -1.64
CA LEU A 42 1.41 9.96 -2.40
C LEU A 42 2.15 10.45 -3.64
N GLU A 43 3.48 10.48 -3.58
CA GLU A 43 4.36 10.73 -4.74
C GLU A 43 5.69 10.00 -4.59
N GLY A 44 6.32 9.68 -5.72
CA GLY A 44 7.60 8.98 -5.79
C GLY A 44 7.48 7.48 -5.52
N THR A 45 8.50 6.88 -4.92
CA THR A 45 8.56 5.45 -4.62
C THR A 45 9.30 5.21 -3.32
N ALA A 46 8.74 4.36 -2.45
CA ALA A 46 9.35 3.99 -1.19
C ALA A 46 9.47 2.48 -1.06
N ARG A 47 10.37 2.02 -0.18
CA ARG A 47 10.50 0.60 0.14
C ARG A 47 10.08 0.37 1.58
N SER A 48 9.00 -0.38 1.77
CA SER A 48 8.55 -0.86 3.08
C SER A 48 9.19 -2.22 3.34
N TYR A 49 9.68 -2.46 4.56
CA TYR A 49 10.36 -3.71 4.93
C TYR A 49 10.21 -4.00 6.43
N ARG A 50 10.38 -5.27 6.82
CA ARG A 50 10.48 -5.67 8.24
C ARG A 50 11.95 -5.85 8.65
N PRO A 51 12.47 -5.05 9.59
CA PRO A 51 13.84 -5.24 10.09
C PRO A 51 14.04 -6.65 10.66
N GLY A 52 15.11 -7.33 10.26
CA GLY A 52 15.42 -8.69 10.73
C GLY A 52 14.72 -9.82 9.95
N HIS A 53 13.83 -9.50 8.99
CA HIS A 53 13.14 -10.49 8.17
C HIS A 53 13.63 -10.42 6.71
N LEU A 54 14.63 -11.24 6.37
CA LEU A 54 15.22 -11.23 5.03
C LEU A 54 14.19 -11.57 3.96
N GLY A 55 14.13 -10.77 2.90
CA GLY A 55 13.19 -10.94 1.79
C GLY A 55 11.81 -10.32 2.05
N ASP A 56 11.52 -9.87 3.27
CA ASP A 56 10.25 -9.23 3.60
C ASP A 56 10.33 -7.72 3.37
N SER A 57 10.29 -7.38 2.08
CA SER A 57 10.46 -6.03 1.58
C SER A 57 9.66 -5.84 0.30
N VAL A 58 8.89 -4.76 0.24
CA VAL A 58 7.99 -4.43 -0.87
C VAL A 58 8.24 -3.01 -1.37
N LEU A 59 8.24 -2.85 -2.69
CA LEU A 59 8.33 -1.54 -3.33
C LEU A 59 6.91 -0.96 -3.48
N VAL A 60 6.70 0.24 -2.95
CA VAL A 60 5.40 0.92 -2.94
C VAL A 60 5.52 2.19 -3.76
N ARG A 61 4.70 2.31 -4.81
CA ARG A 61 4.70 3.46 -5.73
C ARG A 61 3.63 4.47 -5.35
N ALA A 62 3.69 5.66 -5.94
CA ALA A 62 2.64 6.66 -5.80
C ALA A 62 1.24 6.09 -6.07
N GLY A 63 0.30 6.41 -5.19
CA GLY A 63 -1.05 5.87 -5.22
C GLY A 63 -1.17 4.45 -4.66
N GLN A 64 -0.10 3.87 -4.12
CA GLN A 64 -0.15 2.53 -3.53
C GLN A 64 0.00 2.57 -2.01
N MET A 65 -0.64 1.59 -1.36
CA MET A 65 -0.57 1.37 0.07
C MET A 65 -0.26 -0.10 0.38
N VAL A 66 0.55 -0.33 1.40
CA VAL A 66 0.66 -1.64 2.06
C VAL A 66 0.11 -1.52 3.46
N PHE A 67 -0.65 -2.51 3.91
CA PHE A 67 -1.32 -2.50 5.19
C PHE A 67 -1.54 -3.92 5.69
N GLY A 68 -1.73 -4.08 6.99
CA GLY A 68 -2.02 -5.38 7.58
C GLY A 68 -1.51 -5.48 9.01
N ASN A 69 -1.33 -6.70 9.50
CA ASN A 69 -0.81 -6.95 10.82
C ASN A 69 0.69 -6.60 10.90
N SER A 70 1.08 -5.80 11.89
CA SER A 70 2.46 -5.33 12.06
C SER A 70 3.47 -6.47 12.30
N GLU A 71 3.03 -7.60 12.83
CA GLU A 71 3.88 -8.75 13.16
C GLU A 71 3.85 -9.84 12.07
N ALA A 72 3.03 -9.67 11.03
CA ALA A 72 2.94 -10.58 9.90
C ALA A 72 3.82 -10.13 8.72
N ALA A 73 3.93 -10.99 7.70
CA ALA A 73 4.59 -10.62 6.45
C ALA A 73 3.88 -9.44 5.79
N LEU A 74 4.65 -8.60 5.08
CA LEU A 74 4.08 -7.44 4.40
C LEU A 74 3.10 -7.89 3.30
N SER A 75 1.99 -7.16 3.18
CA SER A 75 1.03 -7.38 2.09
C SER A 75 1.62 -6.91 0.75
N ASP A 76 1.05 -7.43 -0.35
CA ASP A 76 1.20 -6.77 -1.64
C ASP A 76 0.60 -5.35 -1.61
N PRO A 77 1.13 -4.41 -2.39
CA PRO A 77 0.57 -3.07 -2.47
C PRO A 77 -0.81 -3.08 -3.14
N VAL A 78 -1.73 -2.30 -2.60
CA VAL A 78 -3.03 -2.02 -3.19
C VAL A 78 -3.10 -0.57 -3.66
N ASP A 79 -3.88 -0.30 -4.70
CA ASP A 79 -4.10 1.06 -5.17
C ASP A 79 -5.09 1.81 -4.27
N VAL A 80 -4.79 3.09 -4.03
CA VAL A 80 -5.57 4.01 -3.21
C VAL A 80 -5.86 5.24 -4.06
N ASP A 81 -7.10 5.69 -4.02
CA ASP A 81 -7.54 6.90 -4.72
C ASP A 81 -6.84 8.14 -4.14
N ILE A 82 -5.89 8.69 -4.91
CA ILE A 82 -5.10 9.85 -4.52
C ILE A 82 -5.98 11.09 -4.43
N ASP A 83 -6.90 11.28 -5.39
CA ASP A 83 -7.77 12.44 -5.43
C ASP A 83 -8.69 12.49 -4.21
N ARG A 84 -9.30 11.35 -3.89
CA ARG A 84 -10.10 11.19 -2.68
C ARG A 84 -9.27 11.43 -1.41
N PHE A 85 -8.03 10.93 -1.35
CA PHE A 85 -7.17 11.19 -0.19
C PHE A 85 -6.89 12.69 -0.04
N MET A 86 -6.50 13.36 -1.12
CA MET A 86 -6.15 14.79 -1.12
C MET A 86 -7.33 15.69 -0.73
N THR A 87 -8.56 15.27 -1.07
CA THR A 87 -9.77 16.05 -0.79
C THR A 87 -10.41 15.77 0.56
N THR A 88 -10.18 14.58 1.15
CA THR A 88 -10.89 14.14 2.37
C THR A 88 -9.99 13.95 3.59
N SER A 89 -8.68 13.82 3.42
CA SER A 89 -7.76 13.56 4.53
C SER A 89 -7.45 14.82 5.33
N ARG A 90 -7.60 14.75 6.66
CA ARG A 90 -7.22 15.83 7.58
C ARG A 90 -5.72 16.12 7.60
N PHE A 91 -4.87 15.20 7.15
CA PHE A 91 -3.44 15.47 6.94
C PHE A 91 -3.19 16.45 5.78
N ILE A 92 -4.20 16.69 4.94
CA ILE A 92 -4.15 17.60 3.80
C ILE A 92 -5.03 18.82 4.05
N THR A 93 -6.30 18.62 4.41
CA THR A 93 -7.30 19.70 4.50
C THR A 93 -7.06 20.67 5.66
N ASP A 94 -6.44 20.22 6.75
CA ASP A 94 -6.29 21.01 7.97
C ASP A 94 -4.92 21.71 8.06
N PHE A 95 -4.06 21.55 7.04
CA PHE A 95 -2.68 22.07 7.02
C PHE A 95 -2.44 22.92 5.77
N PRO A 96 -1.38 23.77 5.77
CA PRO A 96 -0.95 24.46 4.55
C PRO A 96 -0.60 23.46 3.42
N PRO A 97 -0.68 23.89 2.16
CA PRO A 97 -0.34 23.05 1.02
C PRO A 97 1.04 22.40 1.12
N LEU A 98 1.13 21.15 0.67
CA LEU A 98 2.37 20.37 0.70
C LEU A 98 3.39 20.93 -0.30
N ARG A 99 4.68 20.83 0.02
CA ARG A 99 5.76 21.23 -0.92
C ARG A 99 5.70 20.40 -2.21
N SER A 100 5.28 19.15 -2.08
CA SER A 100 5.14 18.16 -3.14
C SER A 100 3.78 18.15 -3.83
N GLU A 101 2.87 19.07 -3.49
CA GLU A 101 1.48 19.05 -3.98
C GLU A 101 1.39 18.93 -5.50
N LYS A 102 2.21 19.67 -6.26
CA LYS A 102 2.24 19.59 -7.73
C LYS A 102 2.55 18.19 -8.25
N SER A 103 3.46 17.47 -7.59
CA SER A 103 3.81 16.11 -7.95
C SER A 103 2.70 15.13 -7.57
N ILE A 104 2.07 15.29 -6.40
CA ILE A 104 0.91 14.47 -6.00
C ILE A 104 -0.26 14.67 -6.97
N VAL A 105 -0.54 15.91 -7.39
CA VAL A 105 -1.58 16.21 -8.38
C VAL A 105 -1.28 15.55 -9.74
N ALA A 106 0.00 15.52 -10.16
CA ALA A 106 0.38 14.82 -11.39
C ALA A 106 0.16 13.30 -11.29
N GLU A 107 0.41 12.70 -10.13
CA GLU A 107 0.12 11.28 -9.86
C GLU A 107 -1.39 11.01 -9.81
N SER A 108 -2.18 11.89 -9.22
CA SER A 108 -3.66 11.82 -9.27
C SER A 108 -4.17 11.87 -10.72
N GLN A 109 -3.65 12.78 -11.54
CA GLN A 109 -4.00 12.86 -12.96
C GLN A 109 -3.58 11.59 -13.74
N LYS A 110 -2.44 10.99 -13.39
CA LYS A 110 -2.02 9.69 -13.95
C LYS A 110 -3.02 8.60 -13.58
N GLN A 111 -3.42 8.54 -12.32
CA GLN A 111 -4.42 7.58 -11.85
C GLN A 111 -5.76 7.76 -12.58
N GLN A 112 -6.21 8.99 -12.81
CA GLN A 112 -7.44 9.26 -13.55
C GLN A 112 -7.38 8.79 -15.01
N ARG A 113 -6.21 8.87 -15.65
CA ARG A 113 -6.00 8.27 -16.98
C ARG A 113 -6.06 6.74 -16.93
N GLU A 114 -5.48 6.13 -15.91
CA GLU A 114 -5.52 4.67 -15.72
C GLU A 114 -6.95 4.17 -15.46
N LYS A 115 -7.77 4.93 -14.71
CA LYS A 115 -9.22 4.67 -14.55
C LYS A 115 -9.96 4.80 -15.88
N SER A 116 -9.71 5.88 -16.62
CA SER A 116 -10.34 6.12 -17.94
C SER A 116 -10.00 5.03 -18.95
N ASN A 117 -8.79 4.47 -18.86
CA ASN A 117 -8.32 3.35 -19.68
C ASN A 117 -8.70 1.98 -19.11
N LYS A 118 -9.52 1.91 -18.04
CA LYS A 118 -9.95 0.68 -17.35
C LYS A 118 -8.82 -0.21 -16.85
N THR A 119 -7.64 0.36 -16.64
CA THR A 119 -6.49 -0.32 -16.04
C THR A 119 -6.57 -0.27 -14.51
N LEU A 120 -7.20 0.77 -13.98
CA LEU A 120 -7.65 0.84 -12.59
C LEU A 120 -9.17 0.94 -12.58
N VAL A 121 -9.81 0.39 -11.55
CA VAL A 121 -11.26 0.49 -11.37
C VAL A 121 -11.60 0.85 -9.95
N ASP A 122 -12.68 1.60 -9.79
CA ASP A 122 -13.22 1.88 -8.47
C ASP A 122 -13.81 0.62 -7.87
N THR A 123 -13.42 0.31 -6.64
CA THR A 123 -13.93 -0.82 -5.90
C THR A 123 -15.05 -0.38 -4.96
N ASN A 124 -16.09 -1.20 -4.84
CA ASN A 124 -17.10 -1.07 -3.80
C ASN A 124 -16.66 -1.74 -2.47
N MET A 125 -15.37 -2.09 -2.37
CA MET A 125 -14.77 -2.61 -1.16
C MET A 125 -14.42 -1.48 -0.19
N ILE A 126 -14.96 -1.57 1.02
CA ILE A 126 -14.59 -0.73 2.15
C ILE A 126 -13.77 -1.56 3.13
N ILE A 127 -12.61 -1.02 3.50
CA ILE A 127 -11.72 -1.61 4.51
C ILE A 127 -11.88 -0.80 5.79
N PHE A 128 -12.31 -1.47 6.88
CA PHE A 128 -12.50 -0.84 8.18
C PHE A 128 -11.30 -1.06 9.12
N GLY A 129 -11.08 -0.08 10.01
CA GLY A 129 -10.11 -0.17 11.09
C GLY A 129 -8.68 -0.45 10.62
N GLY A 130 -8.08 -1.50 11.17
CA GLY A 130 -6.70 -1.92 10.90
C GLY A 130 -6.49 -2.77 9.65
N GLY A 131 -7.50 -2.91 8.78
CA GLY A 131 -7.37 -3.66 7.54
C GLY A 131 -7.81 -5.13 7.59
N THR A 132 -8.32 -5.59 8.73
CA THR A 132 -8.76 -6.98 8.93
C THR A 132 -10.24 -7.21 8.66
N GLN A 133 -11.01 -6.12 8.48
CA GLN A 133 -12.43 -6.18 8.18
C GLN A 133 -12.70 -5.52 6.82
N VAL A 134 -13.29 -6.30 5.92
CA VAL A 134 -13.62 -5.91 4.56
C VAL A 134 -15.13 -6.06 4.38
N SER A 135 -15.77 -5.04 3.84
CA SER A 135 -17.18 -5.11 3.44
C SER A 135 -17.36 -4.58 2.04
N VAL A 136 -18.42 -5.04 1.39
CA VAL A 136 -18.80 -4.63 0.05
C VAL A 136 -20.04 -3.76 0.19
N THR A 137 -20.02 -2.54 -0.34
CA THR A 137 -21.23 -1.72 -0.39
C THR A 137 -22.12 -2.16 -1.55
N ASP A 138 -23.43 -2.28 -1.29
CA ASP A 138 -24.43 -2.56 -2.33
C ASP A 138 -24.41 -1.49 -3.42
N GLN A 139 -24.44 -1.92 -4.68
CA GLN A 139 -24.02 -1.12 -5.82
C GLN A 139 -25.14 -0.34 -6.52
N GLY A 140 -24.82 0.93 -6.80
CA GLY A 140 -25.17 1.60 -8.06
C GLY A 140 -23.97 1.98 -8.93
N GLN A 141 -22.74 1.66 -8.52
CA GLN A 141 -21.50 2.10 -9.19
C GLN A 141 -20.37 1.07 -8.97
N THR A 142 -20.16 0.13 -9.90
CA THR A 142 -18.80 -0.36 -10.15
C THR A 142 -18.52 -0.41 -11.64
N ASP A 143 -17.33 0.05 -12.01
CA ASP A 143 -16.78 -0.12 -13.34
C ASP A 143 -16.07 -1.47 -13.41
N THR A 144 -16.43 -2.29 -14.40
CA THR A 144 -15.79 -3.58 -14.64
C THR A 144 -14.43 -3.39 -15.32
N ALA A 145 -13.37 -3.91 -14.70
CA ALA A 145 -12.03 -3.95 -15.29
C ALA A 145 -11.94 -5.04 -16.36
N ASP A 146 -11.26 -4.76 -17.48
CA ASP A 146 -10.91 -5.80 -18.45
C ASP A 146 -9.92 -6.78 -17.82
N HIS A 147 -10.37 -8.00 -17.55
CA HIS A 147 -9.63 -9.09 -16.88
C HIS A 147 -8.36 -9.60 -17.61
N LYS A 148 -7.89 -8.91 -18.67
CA LYS A 148 -6.82 -9.42 -19.53
C LYS A 148 -5.43 -9.38 -18.88
N THR A 149 -5.22 -8.54 -17.86
CA THR A 149 -3.88 -8.37 -17.24
C THR A 149 -3.75 -9.02 -15.85
N ALA A 150 -4.86 -9.19 -15.10
CA ALA A 150 -4.84 -9.80 -13.77
C ALA A 150 -4.57 -11.32 -13.79
N ALA A 151 -4.75 -11.98 -14.93
CA ALA A 151 -4.54 -13.43 -15.09
C ALA A 151 -3.05 -13.85 -15.11
N LEU A 152 -2.11 -12.91 -15.09
CA LEU A 152 -0.67 -13.20 -15.02
C LEU A 152 -0.10 -13.06 -13.59
N VAL A 153 -0.90 -13.30 -12.56
CA VAL A 153 -0.38 -13.59 -11.22
C VAL A 153 -0.97 -14.90 -10.77
N THR A 154 -0.21 -15.98 -10.99
CA THR A 154 -0.59 -17.30 -10.48
C THR A 154 -0.56 -17.25 -8.95
N PRO A 155 -1.63 -17.62 -8.24
CA PRO A 155 -1.56 -17.74 -6.79
C PRO A 155 -0.49 -18.79 -6.45
N HIS A 156 0.55 -18.39 -5.72
CA HIS A 156 1.50 -19.33 -5.13
C HIS A 156 0.76 -20.14 -4.07
N ARG A 157 0.34 -21.35 -4.45
CA ARG A 157 -0.16 -22.37 -3.54
C ARG A 157 0.98 -22.74 -2.60
N VAL A 158 0.88 -22.35 -1.33
CA VAL A 158 1.72 -22.89 -0.25
C VAL A 158 1.51 -24.41 -0.23
N PRO A 159 2.56 -25.25 -0.40
CA PRO A 159 2.39 -26.70 -0.29
C PRO A 159 2.00 -27.05 1.15
N SER A 160 0.86 -27.73 1.31
CA SER A 160 0.48 -28.32 2.59
C SER A 160 1.52 -29.39 2.98
N LEU A 161 2.22 -29.17 4.09
CA LEU A 161 3.07 -30.21 4.69
C LEU A 161 2.17 -31.31 5.26
N SER A 162 2.13 -32.46 4.59
CA SER A 162 1.47 -33.67 5.10
C SER A 162 2.26 -34.24 6.28
N PRO A 163 1.64 -34.50 7.44
CA PRO A 163 2.31 -35.13 8.57
C PRO A 163 2.20 -36.65 8.46
N ASN A 164 3.10 -37.30 7.72
CA ASN A 164 3.43 -38.70 8.03
C ASN A 164 4.73 -39.15 7.35
N ALA A 165 5.83 -39.12 8.09
CA ALA A 165 6.98 -39.97 7.83
C ALA A 165 7.57 -40.36 9.19
N ALA A 166 7.29 -41.59 9.62
CA ALA A 166 7.93 -42.19 10.77
C ALA A 166 9.43 -42.41 10.48
N PRO A 167 10.33 -42.20 11.46
CA PRO A 167 11.75 -42.44 11.25
C PRO A 167 12.04 -43.96 11.33
N ALA A 168 12.73 -44.49 10.32
CA ALA A 168 13.41 -45.78 10.44
C ALA A 168 14.72 -45.56 11.21
N LEU A 169 14.87 -46.25 12.34
CA LEU A 169 16.12 -46.39 13.09
C LEU A 169 16.93 -47.58 12.53
N PRO A 170 18.27 -47.59 12.74
CA PRO A 170 19.22 -48.46 12.04
C PRO A 170 19.07 -49.95 12.32
#